data_AF-G8YT33-F1
#
_entry.id   AF-G8YT33-F1
#
_cell.length_a   1.000
_cell.length_b   1.000
_cell.length_c   1.000
_cell.angle_alpha   90.00
_cell.angle_beta   90.00
_cell.angle_gamma   90.00
#
_symmetry.space_group_name_H-M   'P 1'
#
loop_
_entity.id
_entity.type
_entity.pdbx_description
1 polymer ?
#
loop_
_entity_poly.entity_id
_entity_poly.type
_entity_poly.pdbx_seq_one_letter_code
_entity_poly.pdbx_strand_id
1 'polypeptide(L)'
;MAFTFSELPDIHDQTQEIYETSDIESSGAENEAPDQPFFQNEEIDNDAIDVTTAREKFSKNVLVGEVEVDFSGRILGKHPIHRSGYQTSSCEEPYDQKLSRIRREVEELRLQDASVLNKKDPIELDQTLTKLEEAVQTHQVDQVGVEVGYSDRIKVAFEQADQLLKQTASQKVNSGAIGTQKDISAILDLEARIYHLERSLGHEGTNLNTVGSRYSIPINTVLQEIERKLNLVLHSPQLTKELEKLRDLSLDTERKSAFTHTRDEDSSDDGRSEEKKEREREIDAALEKIAEVNRLGAIVPSVISRLKTLQTVHSDMANAVQAVNDIDSSLTGIHSDMSRWNDSINQLNLKMDAREETFSQNKKEIIAKIDQLSSRIEALHS
;
A
#
# COMPACT_ATOMS: atom_id res chain seq x y z
N MET A 1 15.06 9.07 35.69
CA MET A 1 13.87 8.97 36.56
C MET A 1 14.21 8.86 38.05
N ALA A 2 15.47 8.70 38.47
CA ALA A 2 15.84 8.67 39.90
C ALA A 2 15.66 10.02 40.63
N PHE A 3 15.74 11.15 39.92
CA PHE A 3 15.66 12.49 40.52
C PHE A 3 14.28 12.90 41.05
N THR A 4 13.20 12.25 40.61
CA THR A 4 11.84 12.59 41.06
C THR A 4 11.45 11.88 42.36
N PHE A 5 12.21 10.87 42.76
CA PHE A 5 11.89 9.98 43.89
C PHE A 5 12.82 10.17 45.09
N SER A 6 13.95 10.86 44.93
CA SER A 6 14.95 11.09 45.98
C SER A 6 14.48 11.96 47.16
N GLU A 7 13.38 12.70 47.01
CA GLU A 7 12.82 13.57 48.06
C GLU A 7 11.75 12.88 48.91
N LEU A 8 11.34 11.65 48.54
CA LEU A 8 10.33 10.89 49.26
C LEU A 8 11.01 10.00 50.32
N PRO A 9 10.68 10.13 51.62
CA PRO A 9 11.08 9.14 52.61
C PRO A 9 10.38 7.79 52.30
N ASP A 10 11.05 6.68 52.60
CA ASP A 10 10.62 5.28 52.35
C ASP A 10 10.75 4.75 50.90
N ILE A 11 11.66 5.30 50.08
CA ILE A 11 12.09 4.66 48.82
C ILE A 11 13.40 3.90 49.05
N HIS A 12 13.36 2.58 48.84
CA HIS A 12 14.49 1.70 49.04
C HIS A 12 15.30 1.54 47.74
N ASP A 13 16.35 2.34 47.57
CA ASP A 13 17.23 2.30 46.37
C ASP A 13 18.06 1.01 46.24
N GLN A 14 18.10 0.18 47.28
CA GLN A 14 18.93 -1.04 47.34
C GLN A 14 18.13 -2.34 47.19
N THR A 15 16.80 -2.25 47.02
CA THR A 15 15.99 -3.45 46.79
C THR A 15 15.96 -3.81 45.31
N GLN A 16 16.00 -5.10 45.00
CA GLN A 16 15.78 -5.59 43.66
C GLN A 16 14.42 -5.11 43.13
N GLU A 17 14.42 -4.42 41.99
CA GLU A 17 13.21 -3.82 41.41
C GLU A 17 12.21 -4.89 40.93
N ILE A 18 12.71 -6.03 40.45
CA ILE A 18 11.90 -7.11 39.86
C ILE A 18 12.28 -8.43 40.54
N TYR A 19 11.36 -9.01 41.30
CA TYR A 19 11.49 -10.37 41.85
C TYR A 19 10.80 -11.35 40.91
N GLU A 20 11.57 -11.94 40.00
CA GLU A 20 11.09 -12.94 39.06
C GLU A 20 11.67 -14.32 39.34
N THR A 21 10.91 -15.36 38.99
CA THR A 21 11.41 -16.74 38.99
C THR A 21 12.43 -16.87 37.87
N SER A 22 13.53 -17.61 38.09
CA SER A 22 14.55 -17.85 37.07
C SER A 22 13.93 -18.25 35.73
N ASP A 23 14.36 -17.58 34.66
CA ASP A 23 14.01 -17.91 33.27
C ASP A 23 14.53 -19.31 32.92
N ILE A 24 13.79 -20.33 33.36
CA ILE A 24 13.93 -21.69 32.85
C ILE A 24 13.27 -21.67 31.48
N GLU A 25 14.03 -22.05 30.44
CA GLU A 25 13.52 -22.28 29.09
C GLU A 25 12.49 -23.43 29.10
N SER A 26 11.29 -23.19 29.63
CA SER A 26 10.20 -24.17 29.75
C SER A 26 9.53 -24.48 28.40
N SER A 27 10.02 -23.87 27.32
CA SER A 27 9.63 -24.14 25.94
C SER A 27 10.83 -24.00 24.99
N GLY A 28 12.02 -24.43 25.42
CA GLY A 28 13.13 -24.67 24.51
C GLY A 28 12.87 -25.94 23.70
N ALA A 29 12.49 -25.76 22.43
CA ALA A 29 11.86 -26.76 21.56
C ALA A 29 10.37 -26.95 21.87
N GLU A 30 9.58 -25.99 21.40
CA GLU A 30 8.28 -26.34 20.85
C GLU A 30 8.51 -27.57 19.96
N ASN A 31 8.02 -28.72 20.40
CA ASN A 31 7.53 -29.73 19.48
C ASN A 31 6.34 -29.08 18.76
N GLU A 32 6.62 -28.10 17.88
CA GLU A 32 5.86 -27.97 16.66
C GLU A 32 6.15 -29.27 15.93
N ALA A 33 5.41 -30.33 16.28
CA ALA A 33 5.04 -31.29 15.28
C ALA A 33 4.49 -30.40 14.16
N PRO A 34 5.16 -30.31 13.00
CA PRO A 34 4.68 -29.48 11.90
C PRO A 34 3.25 -29.92 11.71
N ASP A 35 2.28 -29.00 11.86
CA ASP A 35 0.85 -29.26 11.82
C ASP A 35 0.62 -30.53 11.03
N GLN A 36 0.42 -31.67 11.72
CA GLN A 36 0.09 -32.89 10.99
C GLN A 36 -1.16 -32.48 10.24
N PRO A 37 -1.12 -32.43 8.89
CA PRO A 37 -2.25 -31.90 8.17
C PRO A 37 -3.41 -32.77 8.63
N PHE A 38 -4.45 -32.13 9.18
CA PHE A 38 -5.69 -32.77 9.63
C PHE A 38 -6.43 -33.53 8.48
N PHE A 39 -5.76 -33.75 7.35
CA PHE A 39 -6.27 -34.20 6.08
C PHE A 39 -5.28 -35.17 5.39
N GLN A 40 -4.86 -36.23 6.08
CA GLN A 40 -4.50 -37.47 5.38
C GLN A 40 -5.55 -38.54 5.70
N ASN A 41 -6.82 -38.16 5.54
CA ASN A 41 -7.88 -39.14 5.40
C ASN A 41 -7.75 -39.73 3.98
N GLU A 42 -7.52 -41.03 3.85
CA GLU A 42 -7.43 -41.71 2.54
C GLU A 42 -8.73 -41.59 1.72
N GLU A 43 -9.84 -41.20 2.37
CA GLU A 43 -11.13 -40.93 1.73
C GLU A 43 -11.30 -39.47 1.23
N ILE A 44 -10.38 -38.55 1.58
CA ILE A 44 -10.42 -37.15 1.17
C ILE A 44 -9.30 -36.91 0.16
N ASP A 45 -9.69 -36.58 -1.06
CA ASP A 45 -8.76 -36.09 -2.07
C ASP A 45 -8.34 -34.65 -1.69
N ASN A 46 -7.05 -34.47 -1.42
CA ASN A 46 -6.44 -33.20 -1.04
C ASN A 46 -5.58 -32.63 -2.16
N ASP A 47 -6.02 -32.82 -3.41
CA ASP A 47 -5.38 -32.21 -4.57
C ASP A 47 -5.25 -30.69 -4.40
N ALA A 48 -4.00 -30.23 -4.37
CA ALA A 48 -3.69 -28.81 -4.30
C ALA A 48 -4.12 -28.13 -5.61
N ILE A 49 -5.01 -27.15 -5.50
CA ILE A 49 -5.47 -26.38 -6.65
C ILE A 49 -4.34 -25.42 -7.06
N ASP A 50 -3.69 -25.71 -8.17
CA ASP A 50 -2.80 -24.75 -8.81
C ASP A 50 -3.62 -23.63 -9.48
N VAL A 51 -3.59 -22.46 -8.85
CA VAL A 51 -4.31 -21.26 -9.28
C VAL A 51 -3.88 -20.84 -10.69
N THR A 52 -2.64 -21.10 -11.10
CA THR A 52 -2.14 -20.66 -12.41
C THR A 52 -2.74 -21.49 -13.55
N THR A 53 -2.71 -22.82 -13.44
CA THR A 53 -3.38 -23.71 -14.40
C THR A 53 -4.90 -23.60 -14.36
N ALA A 54 -5.50 -23.40 -13.18
CA ALA A 54 -6.94 -23.12 -13.06
C ALA A 54 -7.31 -21.83 -13.81
N ARG A 55 -6.54 -20.75 -13.62
CA ARG A 55 -6.76 -19.47 -14.31
C ARG A 55 -6.67 -19.61 -15.82
N GLU A 56 -5.72 -20.38 -16.36
CA GLU A 56 -5.63 -20.63 -17.80
C GLU A 56 -6.81 -21.44 -18.34
N LYS A 57 -7.31 -22.41 -17.57
CA LYS A 57 -8.48 -23.21 -17.97
C LYS A 57 -9.76 -22.38 -18.02
N PHE A 58 -9.96 -21.49 -17.03
CA PHE A 58 -11.19 -20.70 -16.93
C PHE A 58 -11.15 -19.39 -17.74
N SER A 59 -9.97 -18.86 -18.10
CA SER A 59 -9.87 -17.66 -18.94
C SER A 59 -10.46 -17.84 -20.35
N LYS A 60 -10.55 -19.09 -20.81
CA LYS A 60 -11.13 -19.45 -22.12
C LYS A 60 -12.65 -19.56 -22.09
N ASN A 61 -13.28 -19.57 -20.91
CA ASN A 61 -14.72 -19.71 -20.77
C ASN A 61 -15.36 -18.34 -20.56
N VAL A 62 -16.19 -17.92 -21.51
CA VAL A 62 -16.92 -16.65 -21.46
C VAL A 62 -18.41 -16.94 -21.29
N LEU A 63 -19.08 -16.13 -20.46
CA LEU A 63 -20.53 -16.20 -20.29
C LEU A 63 -21.22 -15.63 -21.54
N VAL A 64 -22.13 -16.39 -22.13
CA VAL A 64 -22.93 -16.01 -23.29
C VAL A 64 -24.33 -15.63 -22.84
N GLY A 65 -24.70 -14.37 -23.05
CA GLY A 65 -26.06 -13.86 -22.83
C GLY A 65 -26.14 -12.73 -21.80
N GLU A 66 -27.35 -12.22 -21.60
CA GLU A 66 -27.67 -11.28 -20.52
C GLU A 66 -27.57 -12.00 -19.16
N VAL A 67 -27.10 -11.27 -18.14
CA VAL A 67 -26.89 -11.78 -16.77
C VAL A 67 -28.21 -12.21 -16.10
N GLU A 68 -29.36 -11.87 -16.68
CA GLU A 68 -30.68 -12.23 -16.19
C GLU A 68 -31.05 -13.68 -16.56
N VAL A 69 -30.53 -14.62 -15.77
CA VAL A 69 -30.88 -16.03 -15.87
C VAL A 69 -32.15 -16.30 -15.05
N ASP A 70 -33.20 -16.79 -15.72
CA ASP A 70 -34.43 -17.20 -15.07
C ASP A 70 -34.28 -18.59 -14.41
N PHE A 71 -34.25 -18.63 -13.07
CA PHE A 71 -34.24 -19.86 -12.27
C PHE A 71 -35.65 -20.34 -11.88
N SER A 72 -36.72 -19.69 -12.34
CA SER A 72 -38.09 -19.96 -11.88
C SER A 72 -38.72 -21.25 -12.43
N GLY A 73 -37.97 -22.06 -13.18
CA GLY A 73 -38.38 -23.42 -13.58
C GLY A 73 -39.60 -23.47 -14.51
N ARG A 74 -39.91 -22.37 -15.22
CA ARG A 74 -41.09 -22.28 -16.09
C ARG A 74 -40.96 -23.19 -17.32
N ILE A 75 -41.80 -24.23 -17.36
CA ILE A 75 -41.87 -25.24 -18.43
C ILE A 75 -42.33 -24.65 -19.79
N LEU A 76 -42.94 -23.45 -19.77
CA LEU A 76 -43.52 -22.76 -20.95
C LEU A 76 -42.58 -21.72 -21.59
N GLY A 77 -41.37 -21.52 -21.07
CA GLY A 77 -40.39 -20.61 -21.66
C GLY A 77 -39.82 -21.13 -22.98
N LYS A 78 -39.32 -20.22 -23.85
CA LYS A 78 -38.63 -20.57 -25.10
C LYS A 78 -37.31 -21.35 -24.91
N HIS A 79 -36.91 -21.62 -23.67
CA HIS A 79 -35.69 -22.31 -23.33
C HIS A 79 -36.01 -23.65 -22.64
N PRO A 80 -35.44 -24.77 -23.13
CA PRO A 80 -35.68 -26.09 -22.55
C PRO A 80 -35.22 -26.15 -21.08
N ILE A 81 -35.95 -26.90 -20.25
CA ILE A 81 -35.74 -27.05 -18.79
C ILE A 81 -34.28 -27.38 -18.42
N HIS A 82 -33.54 -28.04 -19.32
CA HIS A 82 -32.12 -28.37 -19.15
C HIS A 82 -31.13 -27.21 -19.37
N ARG A 83 -31.60 -25.99 -19.67
CA ARG A 83 -30.79 -24.78 -19.89
C ARG A 83 -31.10 -23.64 -18.92
N SER A 84 -31.60 -23.96 -17.73
CA SER A 84 -31.73 -22.99 -16.63
C SER A 84 -30.34 -22.79 -15.98
N GLY A 85 -29.57 -21.82 -16.46
CA GLY A 85 -28.24 -21.51 -15.94
C GLY A 85 -27.49 -20.53 -16.83
N TYR A 86 -26.37 -20.01 -16.33
CA TYR A 86 -25.47 -19.20 -17.14
C TYR A 86 -24.87 -20.07 -18.24
N GLN A 87 -25.06 -19.67 -19.51
CA GLN A 87 -24.49 -20.39 -20.63
C GLN A 87 -23.03 -19.96 -20.78
N THR A 88 -22.09 -20.91 -20.76
CA THR A 88 -20.67 -20.64 -21.07
C THR A 88 -20.37 -21.10 -22.49
N SER A 89 -19.64 -20.30 -23.26
CA SER A 89 -18.98 -20.74 -24.49
C SER A 89 -17.48 -20.72 -24.27
N SER A 90 -16.80 -21.76 -24.77
CA SER A 90 -15.35 -21.72 -24.89
C SER A 90 -14.99 -20.83 -26.07
N CYS A 91 -14.36 -19.70 -25.79
CA CYS A 91 -13.72 -18.88 -26.82
C CYS A 91 -12.32 -19.44 -27.04
N GLU A 92 -12.03 -19.91 -28.26
CA GLU A 92 -10.70 -20.43 -28.62
C GLU A 92 -9.60 -19.37 -28.43
N GLU A 93 -9.98 -18.09 -28.53
CA GLU A 93 -9.11 -16.95 -28.27
C GLU A 93 -9.88 -15.86 -27.51
N PRO A 94 -9.43 -15.45 -26.30
CA PRO A 94 -10.03 -14.32 -25.59
C PRO A 94 -9.77 -13.01 -26.34
N TYR A 95 -10.65 -12.03 -26.13
CA TYR A 95 -10.62 -10.74 -26.83
C TYR A 95 -9.24 -10.06 -26.78
N ASP A 96 -8.58 -10.06 -25.62
CA ASP A 96 -7.26 -9.45 -25.44
C ASP A 96 -6.14 -10.18 -26.21
N GLN A 97 -6.23 -11.50 -26.29
CA GLN A 97 -5.27 -12.30 -27.06
C GLN A 97 -5.50 -12.10 -28.56
N LYS A 98 -6.77 -12.01 -28.99
CA LYS A 98 -7.15 -11.68 -30.37
C LYS A 98 -6.66 -10.29 -30.77
N LEU A 99 -6.81 -9.30 -29.89
CA LEU A 99 -6.32 -7.95 -30.12
C LEU A 99 -4.78 -7.92 -30.23
N SER A 100 -4.10 -8.68 -29.38
CA SER A 100 -2.63 -8.80 -29.41
C SER A 100 -2.13 -9.49 -30.68
N ARG A 101 -2.82 -10.55 -31.13
CA ARG A 101 -2.54 -11.22 -32.40
C ARG A 101 -2.77 -10.30 -33.58
N ILE A 102 -3.91 -9.62 -33.64
CA ILE A 102 -4.23 -8.67 -34.72
C ILE A 102 -3.19 -7.54 -34.74
N ARG A 103 -2.82 -6.99 -33.58
CA ARG A 103 -1.78 -5.96 -33.50
C ARG A 103 -0.45 -6.46 -34.07
N ARG A 104 -0.07 -7.68 -33.75
CA ARG A 104 1.14 -8.31 -34.27
C ARG A 104 1.05 -8.59 -35.78
N GLU A 105 -0.07 -9.12 -36.26
CA GLU A 105 -0.29 -9.38 -37.69
C GLU A 105 -0.27 -8.06 -38.49
N VAL A 106 -0.85 -6.99 -37.96
CA VAL A 106 -0.79 -5.64 -38.55
C VAL A 106 0.66 -5.12 -38.59
N GLU A 107 1.43 -5.33 -37.53
CA GLU A 107 2.84 -4.96 -37.49
C GLU A 107 3.69 -5.81 -38.47
N GLU A 108 3.42 -7.11 -38.58
CA GLU A 108 4.06 -8.01 -39.54
C GLU A 108 3.70 -7.64 -40.99
N LEU A 109 2.45 -7.24 -41.27
CA LEU A 109 2.03 -6.72 -42.57
C LEU A 109 2.74 -5.40 -42.90
N ARG A 110 2.89 -4.50 -41.92
CA ARG A 110 3.64 -3.25 -42.07
C ARG A 110 5.11 -3.52 -42.44
N LEU A 111 5.72 -4.54 -41.85
CA LEU A 111 7.09 -4.95 -42.16
C LEU A 111 7.18 -5.66 -43.52
N GLN A 112 6.19 -6.45 -43.90
CA GLN A 112 6.12 -7.07 -45.23
C GLN A 112 5.95 -6.02 -46.34
N ASP A 113 5.12 -5.00 -46.18
CA ASP A 113 4.99 -3.91 -47.16
C ASP A 113 6.28 -3.07 -47.26
N ALA A 114 7.03 -2.89 -46.16
CA ALA A 114 8.34 -2.28 -46.21
C ALA A 114 9.37 -3.13 -47.00
N SER A 115 9.18 -4.46 -47.05
CA SER A 115 10.02 -5.39 -47.81
C SER A 115 9.57 -5.58 -49.26
N VAL A 116 8.27 -5.38 -49.57
CA VAL A 116 7.69 -5.44 -50.92
C VAL A 116 7.63 -4.03 -51.50
N LEU A 117 8.80 -3.48 -51.84
CA LEU A 117 8.89 -2.34 -52.75
C LEU A 117 8.46 -2.79 -54.16
N ASN A 118 7.15 -2.78 -54.43
CA ASN A 118 6.50 -2.30 -55.66
C ASN A 118 5.13 -2.96 -55.94
N LYS A 119 4.15 -2.11 -56.22
CA LYS A 119 2.83 -2.33 -56.86
C LYS A 119 1.66 -2.72 -55.94
N LYS A 120 1.24 -1.80 -55.06
CA LYS A 120 -0.05 -1.10 -55.12
C LYS A 120 -0.20 -0.14 -53.93
N ASP A 121 -0.48 1.12 -54.26
CA ASP A 121 -0.86 2.29 -53.46
C ASP A 121 -0.88 2.15 -51.92
N PRO A 122 0.24 2.46 -51.22
CA PRO A 122 0.32 2.44 -49.75
C PRO A 122 -0.63 3.43 -49.05
N ILE A 123 -1.27 4.30 -49.82
CA ILE A 123 -2.17 5.36 -49.33
C ILE A 123 -3.56 4.79 -49.01
N GLU A 124 -4.04 3.78 -49.73
CA GLU A 124 -5.38 3.22 -49.47
C GLU A 124 -5.39 2.34 -48.22
N LEU A 125 -4.30 1.59 -47.96
CA LEU A 125 -4.22 0.73 -46.79
C LEU A 125 -4.11 1.56 -45.50
N ASP A 126 -3.28 2.61 -45.47
CA ASP A 126 -3.18 3.54 -44.34
C ASP A 126 -4.52 4.27 -44.10
N GLN A 127 -5.26 4.59 -45.16
CA GLN A 127 -6.61 5.16 -45.05
C GLN A 127 -7.62 4.15 -44.52
N THR A 128 -7.51 2.86 -44.86
CA THR A 128 -8.37 1.82 -44.28
C THR A 128 -8.00 1.49 -42.84
N LEU A 129 -6.71 1.60 -42.48
CA LEU A 129 -6.21 1.39 -41.12
C LEU A 129 -6.64 2.53 -40.19
N THR A 130 -6.52 3.77 -40.64
CA THR A 130 -7.06 4.93 -39.91
C THR A 130 -8.57 4.85 -39.76
N LYS A 131 -9.31 4.40 -40.78
CA LYS A 131 -10.76 4.15 -40.66
C LYS A 131 -11.11 3.00 -39.71
N LEU A 132 -10.27 1.97 -39.62
CA LEU A 132 -10.45 0.85 -38.68
C LEU A 132 -10.12 1.27 -37.25
N GLU A 133 -9.06 2.05 -37.05
CA GLU A 133 -8.70 2.65 -35.76
C GLU A 133 -9.79 3.62 -35.29
N GLU A 134 -10.32 4.45 -36.20
CA GLU A 134 -11.45 5.33 -35.95
C GLU A 134 -12.74 4.53 -35.64
N ALA A 135 -13.01 3.42 -36.34
CA ALA A 135 -14.16 2.54 -36.05
C ALA A 135 -14.04 1.79 -34.71
N VAL A 136 -12.82 1.44 -34.29
CA VAL A 136 -12.55 0.85 -32.96
C VAL A 136 -12.75 1.90 -31.86
N GLN A 137 -12.36 3.15 -32.11
CA GLN A 137 -12.62 4.27 -31.22
C GLN A 137 -14.13 4.59 -31.13
N THR A 138 -14.87 4.56 -32.23
CA THR A 138 -16.33 4.83 -32.23
C THR A 138 -17.15 3.69 -31.63
N HIS A 139 -16.75 2.42 -31.79
CA HIS A 139 -17.44 1.30 -31.13
C HIS A 139 -17.31 1.31 -29.60
N GLN A 140 -16.28 1.95 -29.02
CA GLN A 140 -16.24 2.24 -27.58
C GLN A 140 -17.22 3.35 -27.18
N VAL A 141 -17.63 4.21 -28.12
CA VAL A 141 -18.51 5.36 -27.89
C VAL A 141 -19.98 5.05 -28.20
N ASP A 142 -20.26 4.12 -29.12
CA ASP A 142 -21.61 3.79 -29.60
C ASP A 142 -22.49 3.01 -28.60
N GLN A 143 -21.98 2.64 -27.41
CA GLN A 143 -22.83 2.17 -26.30
C GLN A 143 -23.56 3.32 -25.57
N VAL A 144 -23.29 4.59 -25.89
CA VAL A 144 -23.90 5.76 -25.21
C VAL A 144 -24.69 6.62 -26.21
N GLY A 145 -25.48 5.97 -27.06
CA GLY A 145 -26.24 6.61 -28.12
C GLY A 145 -27.58 7.21 -27.71
N VAL A 146 -27.66 8.10 -26.71
CA VAL A 146 -28.87 8.96 -26.48
C VAL A 146 -28.57 10.39 -25.98
N GLU A 147 -27.40 10.75 -25.44
CA GLU A 147 -27.22 12.08 -24.78
C GLU A 147 -26.34 13.11 -25.52
N VAL A 148 -26.46 13.21 -26.85
CA VAL A 148 -25.60 14.08 -27.68
C VAL A 148 -25.80 15.60 -27.43
N GLY A 149 -26.82 16.02 -26.68
CA GLY A 149 -27.02 17.45 -26.36
C GLY A 149 -26.40 17.91 -25.03
N TYR A 150 -26.39 17.03 -24.02
CA TYR A 150 -25.95 17.36 -22.67
C TYR A 150 -24.48 16.99 -22.46
N SER A 151 -24.01 15.89 -23.05
CA SER A 151 -22.62 15.46 -22.95
C SER A 151 -21.65 16.51 -23.51
N ASP A 152 -21.96 17.13 -24.65
CA ASP A 152 -21.08 18.14 -25.25
C ASP A 152 -21.05 19.44 -24.43
N ARG A 153 -22.16 19.84 -23.82
CA ARG A 153 -22.19 21.00 -22.90
C ARG A 153 -21.45 20.69 -21.59
N ILE A 154 -21.55 19.45 -21.11
CA ILE A 154 -20.84 18.97 -19.93
C ILE A 154 -19.34 18.89 -20.23
N LYS A 155 -18.92 18.40 -21.41
CA LYS A 155 -17.52 18.40 -21.86
C LYS A 155 -16.96 19.81 -21.96
N VAL A 156 -17.69 20.74 -22.56
CA VAL A 156 -17.27 22.16 -22.63
C VAL A 156 -17.17 22.77 -21.22
N ALA A 157 -18.09 22.44 -20.31
CA ALA A 157 -18.03 22.90 -18.92
C ALA A 157 -16.85 22.30 -18.14
N PHE A 158 -16.55 21.00 -18.35
CA PHE A 158 -15.39 20.34 -17.74
C PHE A 158 -14.07 20.85 -18.33
N GLU A 159 -14.02 21.16 -19.62
CA GLU A 159 -12.82 21.68 -20.27
C GLU A 159 -12.55 23.14 -19.86
N GLN A 160 -13.60 23.94 -19.66
CA GLN A 160 -13.49 25.26 -19.04
C GLN A 160 -13.07 25.18 -17.57
N ALA A 161 -13.58 24.21 -16.81
CA ALA A 161 -13.17 23.97 -15.44
C ALA A 161 -11.69 23.53 -15.35
N ASP A 162 -11.23 22.66 -16.26
CA ASP A 162 -9.85 22.18 -16.33
C ASP A 162 -8.88 23.30 -16.75
N GLN A 163 -9.31 24.20 -17.64
CA GLN A 163 -8.55 25.41 -17.99
C GLN A 163 -8.42 26.38 -16.80
N LEU A 164 -9.49 26.58 -16.02
CA LEU A 164 -9.45 27.39 -14.80
C LEU A 164 -8.60 26.73 -13.71
N LEU A 165 -8.60 25.40 -13.62
CA LEU A 165 -7.78 24.63 -12.68
C LEU A 165 -6.29 24.68 -13.05
N LYS A 166 -5.96 24.67 -14.35
CA LYS A 166 -4.58 24.86 -14.85
C LYS A 166 -4.08 26.30 -14.70
N GLN A 167 -4.95 27.29 -14.88
CA GLN A 167 -4.61 28.70 -14.65
C GLN A 167 -4.40 29.00 -13.16
N THR A 168 -5.23 28.44 -12.28
CA THR A 168 -5.05 28.55 -10.82
C THR A 168 -3.85 27.73 -10.31
N ALA A 169 -3.55 26.58 -10.92
CA ALA A 169 -2.34 25.80 -10.64
C ALA A 169 -1.05 26.53 -11.07
N SER A 170 -1.08 27.28 -12.19
CA SER A 170 0.07 28.07 -12.65
C SER A 170 0.38 29.28 -11.76
N GLN A 171 -0.61 29.77 -11.00
CA GLN A 171 -0.43 30.86 -10.04
C GLN A 171 0.03 30.39 -8.65
N LYS A 172 0.16 29.07 -8.43
CA LYS A 172 0.55 28.47 -7.16
C LYS A 172 1.71 27.47 -7.32
N VAL A 173 2.70 27.78 -8.15
CA VAL A 173 3.94 26.99 -8.22
C VAL A 173 4.97 27.57 -7.25
N ASN A 174 4.78 27.23 -5.97
CA ASN A 174 5.83 27.08 -4.95
C ASN A 174 5.24 26.35 -3.73
N SER A 175 4.64 25.18 -3.97
CA SER A 175 4.40 24.18 -2.93
C SER A 175 4.35 22.84 -3.64
N GLY A 176 5.35 22.00 -3.35
CA GLY A 176 5.58 20.71 -4.01
C GLY A 176 4.32 19.86 -4.04
N ALA A 177 3.87 19.53 -5.24
CA ALA A 177 2.80 18.59 -5.46
C ALA A 177 3.36 17.33 -6.12
N ILE A 178 3.29 16.24 -5.36
CA ILE A 178 2.84 14.90 -5.78
C ILE A 178 3.74 14.23 -6.84
N GLY A 179 4.46 13.22 -6.34
CA GLY A 179 5.36 12.34 -7.08
C GLY A 179 4.84 11.96 -8.45
N THR A 180 5.72 12.12 -9.43
CA THR A 180 5.44 11.82 -10.82
C THR A 180 5.20 10.32 -10.96
N GLN A 181 4.34 9.90 -11.89
CA GLN A 181 4.10 8.49 -12.23
C GLN A 181 5.40 7.68 -12.43
N LYS A 182 6.48 8.37 -12.81
CA LYS A 182 7.85 7.86 -12.90
C LYS A 182 8.42 7.39 -11.55
N ASP A 183 8.14 8.11 -10.47
CA ASP A 183 8.57 7.74 -9.11
C ASP A 183 7.86 6.48 -8.62
N ILE A 184 6.57 6.34 -8.94
CA ILE A 184 5.79 5.12 -8.63
C ILE A 184 6.33 3.92 -9.41
N SER A 185 6.62 4.09 -10.70
CA SER A 185 7.22 3.01 -11.51
C SER A 185 8.62 2.62 -11.02
N ALA A 186 9.42 3.58 -10.54
CA ALA A 186 10.74 3.31 -9.98
C ALA A 186 10.65 2.60 -8.61
N ILE A 187 9.67 2.96 -7.78
CA ILE A 187 9.40 2.24 -6.52
C ILE A 187 8.96 0.81 -6.80
N LEU A 188 8.08 0.60 -7.80
CA LEU A 188 7.65 -0.75 -8.20
C LEU A 188 8.81 -1.59 -8.76
N ASP A 189 9.73 -1.00 -9.52
CA ASP A 189 10.95 -1.69 -9.98
C ASP A 189 11.89 -2.05 -8.82
N LEU A 190 12.06 -1.13 -7.86
CA LEU A 190 12.82 -1.39 -6.64
C LEU A 190 12.17 -2.51 -5.80
N GLU A 191 10.84 -2.53 -5.68
CA GLU A 191 10.10 -3.57 -4.97
C GLU A 191 10.24 -4.93 -5.66
N ALA A 192 10.11 -4.99 -6.99
CA ALA A 192 10.32 -6.20 -7.75
C ALA A 192 11.76 -6.73 -7.58
N ARG A 193 12.75 -5.83 -7.54
CA ARG A 193 14.14 -6.18 -7.28
C ARG A 193 14.37 -6.66 -5.85
N ILE A 194 13.75 -6.02 -4.85
CA ILE A 194 13.80 -6.46 -3.45
C ILE A 194 13.18 -7.85 -3.33
N TYR A 195 12.00 -8.07 -3.91
CA TYR A 195 11.36 -9.39 -3.96
C TYR A 195 12.27 -10.46 -4.57
N HIS A 196 12.98 -10.13 -5.66
CA HIS A 196 13.93 -11.07 -6.26
C HIS A 196 15.13 -11.37 -5.34
N LEU A 197 15.61 -10.36 -4.61
CA LEU A 197 16.67 -10.52 -3.61
C LEU A 197 16.18 -11.34 -2.42
N GLU A 198 14.98 -11.11 -1.92
CA GLU A 198 14.36 -11.84 -0.81
C GLU A 198 14.13 -13.31 -1.17
N ARG A 199 13.64 -13.58 -2.37
CA ARG A 199 13.50 -14.94 -2.91
C ARG A 199 14.85 -15.64 -3.05
N SER A 200 15.86 -14.92 -3.55
CA SER A 200 17.22 -15.46 -3.67
C SER A 200 17.89 -15.71 -2.31
N LEU A 201 17.56 -14.88 -1.31
CA LEU A 201 18.02 -15.02 0.07
C LEU A 201 17.20 -16.05 0.87
N GLY A 202 16.04 -16.46 0.35
CA GLY A 202 15.17 -17.48 0.94
C GLY A 202 14.30 -17.00 2.09
N HIS A 203 13.96 -15.69 2.17
CA HIS A 203 13.12 -15.16 3.25
C HIS A 203 11.60 -15.28 2.99
N GLU A 204 11.21 -15.95 1.91
CA GLU A 204 9.82 -16.16 1.52
C GLU A 204 9.20 -17.28 2.37
N GLY A 205 8.80 -16.95 3.60
CA GLY A 205 7.90 -17.80 4.41
C GLY A 205 8.45 -18.40 5.71
N THR A 206 9.64 -18.03 6.19
CA THR A 206 9.98 -18.31 7.59
C THR A 206 9.24 -17.31 8.47
N ASN A 207 8.08 -17.75 8.96
CA ASN A 207 7.24 -17.13 9.96
C ASN A 207 7.98 -16.08 10.81
N LEU A 208 7.52 -14.84 10.76
CA LEU A 208 7.86 -13.76 11.69
C LEU A 208 7.47 -14.09 13.16
N ASN A 209 7.07 -15.33 13.45
CA ASN A 209 6.88 -15.89 14.78
C ASN A 209 8.09 -16.67 15.31
N THR A 210 9.17 -16.86 14.54
CA THR A 210 10.45 -17.34 15.11
C THR A 210 11.23 -16.21 15.81
N VAL A 211 10.53 -15.26 16.43
CA VAL A 211 11.09 -14.25 17.33
C VAL A 211 11.77 -14.90 18.56
N GLY A 212 11.55 -16.20 18.77
CA GLY A 212 12.26 -17.02 19.76
C GLY A 212 13.59 -17.62 19.30
N SER A 213 13.92 -17.65 18.01
CA SER A 213 15.25 -18.13 17.56
C SER A 213 16.24 -16.98 17.71
N ARG A 214 16.77 -16.85 18.92
CA ARG A 214 17.83 -15.90 19.25
C ARG A 214 18.91 -16.03 18.17
N TYR A 215 19.17 -14.92 17.48
CA TYR A 215 20.21 -14.72 16.46
C TYR A 215 19.91 -15.37 15.10
N SER A 216 19.30 -14.58 14.19
CA SER A 216 19.59 -14.71 12.75
C SER A 216 21.08 -14.46 12.57
N ILE A 217 21.88 -15.53 12.60
CA ILE A 217 23.32 -15.49 12.34
C ILE A 217 23.50 -14.80 10.98
N PRO A 218 24.25 -13.70 10.87
CA PRO A 218 24.43 -13.00 9.60
C PRO A 218 24.93 -14.00 8.55
N ILE A 219 24.30 -14.06 7.39
CA ILE A 219 24.64 -15.04 6.32
C ILE A 219 26.13 -15.00 5.98
N ASN A 220 26.77 -13.83 6.11
CA ASN A 220 28.21 -13.68 5.94
C ASN A 220 29.03 -14.51 6.95
N THR A 221 28.63 -14.59 8.21
CA THR A 221 29.33 -15.42 9.20
C THR A 221 29.18 -16.91 8.91
N VAL A 222 28.01 -17.36 8.45
CA VAL A 222 27.81 -18.75 7.98
C VAL A 222 28.64 -19.01 6.73
N LEU A 223 28.69 -18.06 5.80
CA LEU A 223 29.49 -18.17 4.57
C LEU A 223 31.00 -18.23 4.89
N GLN A 224 31.49 -17.38 5.79
CA GLN A 224 32.88 -17.39 6.26
C GLN A 224 33.19 -18.69 7.01
N GLU A 225 32.24 -19.23 7.76
CA GLU A 225 32.42 -20.51 8.43
C GLU A 225 32.45 -21.67 7.42
N ILE A 226 31.58 -21.64 6.40
CA ILE A 226 31.59 -22.61 5.29
C ILE A 226 32.89 -22.46 4.49
N GLU A 227 33.34 -21.26 4.20
CA GLU A 227 34.60 -20.98 3.51
C GLU A 227 35.79 -21.49 4.33
N ARG A 228 35.79 -21.24 5.65
CA ARG A 228 36.81 -21.79 6.55
C ARG A 228 36.77 -23.31 6.58
N LYS A 229 35.59 -23.93 6.65
CA LYS A 229 35.39 -25.39 6.62
C LYS A 229 35.80 -25.97 5.26
N LEU A 230 35.50 -25.30 4.16
CA LEU A 230 35.83 -25.71 2.80
C LEU A 230 37.33 -25.59 2.56
N ASN A 231 37.95 -24.50 3.02
CA ASN A 231 39.40 -24.36 3.03
C ASN A 231 40.06 -25.42 3.92
N LEU A 232 39.47 -25.76 5.06
CA LEU A 232 39.96 -26.84 5.92
C LEU A 232 39.86 -28.20 5.22
N VAL A 233 38.79 -28.45 4.47
CA VAL A 233 38.55 -29.70 3.72
C VAL A 233 39.43 -29.79 2.46
N LEU A 234 39.60 -28.70 1.71
CA LEU A 234 40.46 -28.66 0.51
C LEU A 234 41.96 -28.79 0.85
N HIS A 235 42.39 -28.36 2.04
CA HIS A 235 43.78 -28.47 2.48
C HIS A 235 44.04 -29.71 3.39
N SER A 236 43.08 -30.65 3.48
CA SER A 236 43.11 -31.83 4.37
C SER A 236 43.75 -33.08 3.74
N PRO A 237 45.07 -33.10 3.55
CA PRO A 237 45.83 -34.32 3.88
C PRO A 237 46.93 -34.07 4.92
N GLN A 238 47.18 -32.82 5.31
CA GLN A 238 48.20 -32.45 6.30
C GLN A 238 47.60 -32.14 7.68
N LEU A 239 46.28 -31.89 7.74
CA LEU A 239 45.57 -31.48 8.95
C LEU A 239 45.61 -32.54 10.05
N THR A 240 45.51 -33.83 9.76
CA THR A 240 45.55 -34.87 10.82
C THR A 240 46.85 -34.85 11.61
N LYS A 241 47.99 -34.64 10.92
CA LYS A 241 49.31 -34.52 11.55
C LYS A 241 49.48 -33.22 12.32
N GLU A 242 48.85 -32.15 11.86
CA GLU A 242 48.89 -30.85 12.53
C GLU A 242 47.90 -30.76 13.69
N LEU A 243 46.76 -31.45 13.64
CA LEU A 243 45.78 -31.58 14.72
C LEU A 243 46.33 -32.45 15.86
N GLU A 244 47.11 -33.50 15.54
CA GLU A 244 47.91 -34.21 16.54
C GLU A 244 48.94 -33.29 17.20
N LYS A 245 49.70 -32.52 16.41
CA LYS A 245 50.66 -31.54 16.96
C LYS A 245 49.99 -30.43 17.76
N LEU A 246 48.81 -29.97 17.36
CA LEU A 246 48.07 -28.90 18.03
C LEU A 246 47.38 -29.45 19.29
N ARG A 247 46.99 -30.72 19.31
CA ARG A 247 46.57 -31.45 20.50
C ARG A 247 47.73 -31.63 21.47
N ASP A 248 48.91 -31.99 20.98
CA ASP A 248 50.13 -32.09 21.79
C ASP A 248 50.54 -30.71 22.34
N LEU A 249 50.46 -29.67 21.50
CA LEU A 249 50.72 -28.29 21.91
C LEU A 249 49.67 -27.82 22.94
N SER A 250 48.40 -28.17 22.76
CA SER A 250 47.32 -27.86 23.70
C SER A 250 47.57 -28.52 25.05
N LEU A 251 47.98 -29.79 25.07
CA LEU A 251 48.38 -30.50 26.28
C LEU A 251 49.62 -29.86 26.92
N ASP A 252 50.57 -29.40 26.12
CA ASP A 252 51.76 -28.69 26.63
C ASP A 252 51.41 -27.29 27.17
N THR A 253 50.45 -26.59 26.57
CA THR A 253 49.94 -25.32 27.10
C THR A 253 49.13 -25.53 28.37
N GLU A 254 48.34 -26.60 28.46
CA GLU A 254 47.59 -26.96 29.67
C GLU A 254 48.55 -27.36 30.81
N ARG A 255 49.63 -28.09 30.50
CA ARG A 255 50.70 -28.39 31.45
C ARG A 255 51.41 -27.11 31.92
N LYS A 256 51.68 -26.17 31.02
CA LYS A 256 52.31 -24.89 31.38
C LYS A 256 51.37 -24.00 32.18
N SER A 257 50.07 -23.95 31.85
CA SER A 257 49.08 -23.19 32.62
C SER A 257 48.83 -23.81 33.99
N ALA A 258 48.81 -25.14 34.09
CA ALA A 258 48.76 -25.83 35.38
C ALA A 258 50.00 -25.52 36.23
N PHE A 259 51.19 -25.46 35.61
CA PHE A 259 52.43 -25.11 36.30
C PHE A 259 52.46 -23.63 36.76
N THR A 260 51.88 -22.70 36.00
CA THR A 260 51.76 -21.30 36.43
C THR A 260 50.73 -21.13 37.54
N HIS A 261 49.58 -21.83 37.47
CA HIS A 261 48.58 -21.78 38.54
C HIS A 261 49.12 -22.31 39.87
N THR A 262 49.95 -23.36 39.86
CA THR A 262 50.59 -23.87 41.08
C THR A 262 51.74 -22.99 41.59
N ARG A 263 52.24 -22.05 40.79
CA ARG A 263 53.36 -21.15 41.16
C ARG A 263 52.87 -19.78 41.65
N ASP A 264 51.67 -19.36 41.25
CA ASP A 264 51.03 -18.14 41.73
C ASP A 264 50.40 -18.29 43.13
N GLU A 265 50.24 -19.51 43.66
CA GLU A 265 49.78 -19.75 45.05
C GLU A 265 50.87 -19.52 46.13
N ASP A 266 52.17 -19.43 45.75
CA ASP A 266 53.30 -19.34 46.70
C ASP A 266 54.05 -17.99 46.64
N SER A 267 53.52 -16.98 45.91
CA SER A 267 54.08 -15.63 45.89
C SER A 267 53.15 -14.63 46.56
N SER A 268 53.55 -14.16 47.75
CA SER A 268 52.88 -13.15 48.56
C SER A 268 52.92 -11.75 47.90
N ASP A 269 52.09 -11.52 46.88
CA ASP A 269 51.80 -10.18 46.30
C ASP A 269 50.27 -10.03 46.08
N ASP A 270 49.51 -10.32 47.15
CA ASP A 270 48.05 -10.47 47.18
C ASP A 270 47.28 -9.17 46.84
N GLY A 271 47.85 -8.01 47.15
CA GLY A 271 47.19 -6.71 46.92
C GLY A 271 47.16 -6.26 45.45
N ARG A 272 48.15 -6.65 44.64
CA ARG A 272 48.22 -6.27 43.21
C ARG A 272 47.43 -7.18 42.30
N SER A 273 47.20 -8.43 42.72
CA SER A 273 46.43 -9.42 41.96
C SER A 273 44.94 -9.10 41.99
N GLU A 274 44.38 -8.71 43.13
CA GLU A 274 42.96 -8.35 43.25
C GLU A 274 42.61 -7.03 42.55
N GLU A 275 43.45 -5.99 42.63
CA GLU A 275 43.27 -4.76 41.84
C GLU A 275 43.32 -5.02 40.33
N LYS A 276 44.12 -6.01 39.91
CA LYS A 276 44.21 -6.40 38.50
C LYS A 276 42.95 -7.16 38.06
N LYS A 277 42.45 -8.10 38.88
CA LYS A 277 41.20 -8.83 38.62
C LYS A 277 39.98 -7.91 38.60
N GLU A 278 39.93 -6.93 39.50
CA GLU A 278 38.82 -5.96 39.53
C GLU A 278 38.85 -5.05 38.29
N ARG A 279 40.03 -4.59 37.86
CA ARG A 279 40.18 -3.88 36.58
C ARG A 279 39.87 -4.76 35.37
N GLU A 280 40.23 -6.04 35.38
CA GLU A 280 39.86 -6.98 34.32
C GLU A 280 38.34 -7.15 34.25
N ARG A 281 37.64 -7.27 35.38
CA ARG A 281 36.16 -7.28 35.43
C ARG A 281 35.54 -5.98 34.94
N GLU A 282 36.10 -4.84 35.32
CA GLU A 282 35.63 -3.53 34.85
C GLU A 282 35.85 -3.38 33.34
N ILE A 283 36.98 -3.84 32.81
CA ILE A 283 37.29 -3.86 31.38
C ILE A 283 36.35 -4.81 30.64
N ASP A 284 36.09 -6.01 31.16
CA ASP A 284 35.17 -6.97 30.55
C ASP A 284 33.74 -6.44 30.52
N ALA A 285 33.28 -5.82 31.62
CA ALA A 285 32.00 -5.14 31.68
C ALA A 285 31.93 -3.92 30.73
N ALA A 286 33.03 -3.20 30.56
CA ALA A 286 33.12 -2.11 29.58
C ALA A 286 33.11 -2.63 28.14
N LEU A 287 33.78 -3.76 27.86
CA LEU A 287 33.80 -4.40 26.54
C LEU A 287 32.42 -4.95 26.16
N GLU A 288 31.70 -5.54 27.12
CA GLU A 288 30.30 -5.96 26.94
C GLU A 288 29.41 -4.76 26.59
N LYS A 289 29.51 -3.66 27.35
CA LYS A 289 28.79 -2.41 27.06
C LYS A 289 29.17 -1.82 25.70
N ILE A 290 30.44 -1.91 25.29
CA ILE A 290 30.89 -1.45 23.97
C ILE A 290 30.30 -2.33 22.86
N ALA A 291 30.19 -3.64 23.05
CA ALA A 291 29.55 -4.54 22.10
C ALA A 291 28.05 -4.19 21.93
N GLU A 292 27.36 -3.89 23.02
CA GLU A 292 25.98 -3.39 22.99
C GLU A 292 25.88 -2.05 22.26
N VAL A 293 26.72 -1.07 22.62
CA VAL A 293 26.73 0.25 21.98
C VAL A 293 27.06 0.17 20.49
N ASN A 294 27.98 -0.70 20.08
CA ASN A 294 28.29 -0.92 18.66
C ASN A 294 27.09 -1.53 17.91
N ARG A 295 26.37 -2.46 18.54
CA ARG A 295 25.12 -3.02 17.98
C ARG A 295 24.05 -1.93 17.83
N LEU A 296 23.85 -1.10 18.85
CA LEU A 296 22.92 0.03 18.77
C LEU A 296 23.37 1.07 17.73
N GLY A 297 24.66 1.38 17.67
CA GLY A 297 25.27 2.31 16.73
C GLY A 297 25.05 1.91 15.26
N ALA A 298 25.01 0.61 14.97
CA ALA A 298 24.67 0.11 13.63
C ALA A 298 23.18 0.34 13.26
N ILE A 299 22.28 0.38 14.24
CA ILE A 299 20.82 0.50 14.04
C ILE A 299 20.36 1.97 14.03
N VAL A 300 21.06 2.85 14.75
CA VAL A 300 20.72 4.27 14.89
C VAL A 300 20.56 5.01 13.54
N PRO A 301 21.44 4.87 12.54
CA PRO A 301 21.27 5.53 11.25
C PRO A 301 19.97 5.14 10.53
N SER A 302 19.56 3.87 10.62
CA SER A 302 18.29 3.38 10.06
C SER A 302 17.10 3.98 10.80
N VAL A 303 17.14 4.04 12.13
CA VAL A 303 16.10 4.68 12.94
C VAL A 303 15.99 6.17 12.64
N ILE A 304 17.11 6.89 12.51
CA ILE A 304 17.12 8.31 12.13
C ILE A 304 16.52 8.51 10.74
N SER A 305 16.86 7.65 9.77
CA SER A 305 16.28 7.70 8.43
C SER A 305 14.75 7.52 8.47
N ARG A 306 14.27 6.52 9.22
CA ARG A 306 12.83 6.28 9.44
C ARG A 306 12.15 7.43 10.17
N LEU A 307 12.82 8.05 11.14
CA LEU A 307 12.30 9.19 11.88
C LEU A 307 12.22 10.44 10.98
N LYS A 308 13.16 10.60 10.05
CA LYS A 308 13.11 11.66 9.04
C LYS A 308 11.96 11.45 8.06
N THR A 309 11.71 10.22 7.60
CA THR A 309 10.53 9.92 6.78
C THR A 309 9.23 10.07 7.56
N LEU A 310 9.22 9.71 8.84
CA LEU A 310 8.06 9.92 9.70
C LEU A 310 7.82 11.42 9.95
N GLN A 311 8.87 12.22 10.09
CA GLN A 311 8.78 13.67 10.23
C GLN A 311 8.14 14.33 9.01
N THR A 312 8.44 13.86 7.80
CA THR A 312 7.75 14.36 6.60
C THR A 312 6.27 13.99 6.62
N VAL A 313 5.93 12.75 6.99
CA VAL A 313 4.53 12.31 7.14
C VAL A 313 3.80 13.12 8.21
N HIS A 314 4.43 13.41 9.35
CA HIS A 314 3.84 14.22 10.41
C HIS A 314 3.64 15.68 9.97
N SER A 315 4.57 16.24 9.20
CA SER A 315 4.41 17.57 8.62
C SER A 315 3.24 17.63 7.64
N ASP A 316 3.09 16.60 6.79
CA ASP A 316 1.98 16.51 5.85
C ASP A 316 0.64 16.32 6.58
N MET A 317 0.62 15.53 7.66
CA MET A 317 -0.54 15.38 8.52
C MET A 317 -0.93 16.72 9.18
N ALA A 318 0.03 17.49 9.68
CA ALA A 318 -0.24 18.82 10.23
C ALA A 318 -0.85 19.76 9.18
N ASN A 319 -0.31 19.74 7.95
CA ASN A 319 -0.86 20.50 6.82
C ASN A 319 -2.28 20.04 6.45
N ALA A 320 -2.55 18.72 6.48
CA ALA A 320 -3.87 18.17 6.20
C ALA A 320 -4.89 18.58 7.29
N VAL A 321 -4.49 18.55 8.56
CA VAL A 321 -5.33 19.04 9.68
C VAL A 321 -5.63 20.52 9.51
N GLN A 322 -4.65 21.34 9.09
CA GLN A 322 -4.87 22.74 8.80
C GLN A 322 -5.85 22.94 7.63
N ALA A 323 -5.69 22.19 6.53
CA ALA A 323 -6.61 22.26 5.40
C ALA A 323 -8.05 21.86 5.79
N VAL A 324 -8.21 20.86 6.66
CA VAL A 324 -9.52 20.48 7.21
C VAL A 324 -10.12 21.60 8.05
N ASN A 325 -9.33 22.26 8.90
CA ASN A 325 -9.79 23.42 9.66
C ASN A 325 -10.20 24.59 8.76
N ASP A 326 -9.47 24.83 7.66
CA ASP A 326 -9.82 25.86 6.67
C ASP A 326 -11.15 25.52 5.97
N ILE A 327 -11.37 24.24 5.64
CA ILE A 327 -12.65 23.75 5.08
C ILE A 327 -13.78 23.92 6.10
N ASP A 328 -13.57 23.57 7.37
CA ASP A 328 -14.56 23.74 8.43
C ASP A 328 -14.91 25.22 8.63
N SER A 329 -13.92 26.11 8.61
CA SER A 329 -14.13 27.55 8.62
C SER A 329 -14.92 28.04 7.40
N SER A 330 -14.63 27.52 6.21
CA SER A 330 -15.39 27.86 5.00
C SER A 330 -16.83 27.34 5.07
N LEU A 331 -17.04 26.12 5.58
CA LEU A 331 -18.36 25.50 5.72
C LEU A 331 -19.23 26.25 6.73
N THR A 332 -18.66 26.64 7.87
CA THR A 332 -19.34 27.48 8.86
C THR A 332 -19.68 28.85 8.28
N GLY A 333 -18.82 29.43 7.45
CA GLY A 333 -19.10 30.63 6.66
C GLY A 333 -20.31 30.46 5.73
N ILE A 334 -20.30 29.43 4.88
CA ILE A 334 -21.39 29.09 3.96
C ILE A 334 -22.70 28.85 4.71
N HIS A 335 -22.65 28.14 5.85
CA HIS A 335 -23.82 27.91 6.69
C HIS A 335 -24.42 29.23 7.20
N SER A 336 -23.58 30.16 7.65
CA SER A 336 -24.02 31.48 8.09
C SER A 336 -24.64 32.30 6.96
N ASP A 337 -24.09 32.23 5.75
CA ASP A 337 -24.61 32.93 4.58
C ASP A 337 -25.92 32.31 4.10
N MET A 338 -26.07 31.00 4.17
CA MET A 338 -27.35 30.31 3.89
C MET A 338 -28.43 30.75 4.87
N SER A 339 -28.10 30.89 6.16
CA SER A 339 -29.04 31.43 7.15
C SER A 339 -29.45 32.87 6.80
N ARG A 340 -28.49 33.72 6.41
CA ARG A 340 -28.78 35.10 5.98
C ARG A 340 -29.64 35.16 4.72
N TRP A 341 -29.42 34.26 3.77
CA TRP A 341 -30.22 34.16 2.56
C TRP A 341 -31.65 33.72 2.89
N ASN A 342 -31.80 32.76 3.78
CA ASN A 342 -33.12 32.33 4.25
C ASN A 342 -33.87 33.50 4.92
N ASP A 343 -33.21 34.25 5.80
CA ASP A 343 -33.79 35.44 6.44
C ASP A 343 -34.15 36.52 5.41
N SER A 344 -33.29 36.74 4.42
CA SER A 344 -33.53 37.72 3.35
C SER A 344 -34.70 37.33 2.45
N ILE A 345 -34.83 36.03 2.13
CA ILE A 345 -35.97 35.48 1.40
C ILE A 345 -37.26 35.62 2.21
N ASN A 346 -37.23 35.32 3.51
CA ASN A 346 -38.37 35.50 4.40
C ASN A 346 -38.81 36.97 4.48
N GLN A 347 -37.85 37.90 4.58
CA GLN A 347 -38.14 39.34 4.52
C GLN A 347 -38.69 39.77 3.17
N LEU A 348 -38.21 39.19 2.07
CA LEU A 348 -38.70 39.49 0.73
C LEU A 348 -40.14 38.98 0.54
N ASN A 349 -40.44 37.77 1.01
CA ASN A 349 -41.79 37.22 1.01
C ASN A 349 -42.74 38.09 1.83
N LEU A 350 -42.36 38.48 3.05
CA LEU A 350 -43.16 39.39 3.87
C LEU A 350 -43.41 40.74 3.18
N LYS A 351 -42.39 41.32 2.54
CA LYS A 351 -42.54 42.57 1.77
C LYS A 351 -43.40 42.38 0.52
N MET A 352 -43.36 41.21 -0.10
CA MET A 352 -44.15 40.86 -1.28
C MET A 352 -45.63 40.67 -0.89
N ASP A 353 -45.91 39.98 0.20
CA ASP A 353 -47.26 39.83 0.74
C ASP A 353 -47.87 41.18 1.14
N ALA A 354 -47.08 42.04 1.81
CA ALA A 354 -47.52 43.39 2.14
C ALA A 354 -47.80 44.24 0.87
N ARG A 355 -46.98 44.10 -0.17
CA ARG A 355 -47.22 44.76 -1.46
C ARG A 355 -48.47 44.22 -2.15
N GLU A 356 -48.69 42.92 -2.13
CA GLU A 356 -49.89 42.30 -2.70
C GLU A 356 -51.16 42.79 -1.99
N GLU A 357 -51.12 42.92 -0.66
CA GLU A 357 -52.23 43.48 0.11
C GLU A 357 -52.51 44.95 -0.26
N THR A 358 -51.47 45.80 -0.31
CA THR A 358 -51.64 47.20 -0.74
C THR A 358 -52.12 47.31 -2.19
N PHE A 359 -51.66 46.42 -3.08
CA PHE A 359 -52.12 46.38 -4.47
C PHE A 359 -53.58 45.96 -4.58
N SER A 360 -54.00 44.96 -3.80
CA SER A 360 -55.41 44.53 -3.71
C SER A 360 -56.31 45.65 -3.18
N GLN A 361 -55.85 46.41 -2.18
CA GLN A 361 -56.57 47.55 -1.64
C GLN A 361 -56.68 48.69 -2.67
N ASN A 362 -55.57 49.05 -3.32
CA ASN A 362 -55.55 50.05 -4.39
C ASN A 362 -56.47 49.65 -5.56
N LYS A 363 -56.45 48.36 -5.95
CA LYS A 363 -57.33 47.81 -6.98
C LYS A 363 -58.81 48.00 -6.62
N LYS A 364 -59.21 47.68 -5.37
CA LYS A 364 -60.58 47.90 -4.90
C LYS A 364 -60.97 49.37 -4.95
N GLU A 365 -60.08 50.27 -4.56
CA GLU A 365 -60.34 51.72 -4.61
C GLU A 365 -60.50 52.23 -6.05
N ILE A 366 -59.66 51.77 -6.98
CA ILE A 366 -59.75 52.13 -8.40
C ILE A 366 -61.04 51.59 -9.02
N ILE A 367 -61.43 50.34 -8.73
CA ILE A 367 -62.70 49.77 -9.20
C ILE A 367 -63.86 50.60 -8.68
N ALA A 368 -63.89 50.93 -7.39
CA ALA A 368 -64.94 51.77 -6.82
C ALA A 368 -65.01 53.17 -7.47
N LYS A 369 -63.86 53.77 -7.79
CA LYS A 369 -63.79 55.05 -8.53
C LYS A 369 -64.30 54.90 -9.97
N ILE A 370 -64.01 53.79 -10.65
CA ILE A 370 -64.51 53.50 -12.01
C ILE A 370 -66.03 53.30 -11.98
N ASP A 371 -66.56 52.59 -10.99
CA ASP A 371 -68.01 52.38 -10.84
C ASP A 371 -68.74 53.70 -10.54
N GLN A 372 -68.15 54.58 -9.72
CA GLN A 372 -68.65 55.94 -9.49
C GLN A 372 -68.61 56.81 -10.74
N LEU A 373 -67.55 56.70 -11.56
CA LEU A 373 -67.49 57.40 -12.84
C LEU A 373 -68.52 56.85 -13.83
N SER A 374 -68.69 55.54 -13.88
CA SER A 374 -69.64 54.87 -14.77
C SER A 374 -71.07 55.26 -14.44
N SER A 375 -71.45 55.21 -13.17
CA SER A 375 -72.77 55.70 -12.71
C SER A 375 -72.99 57.19 -12.98
N ARG A 376 -71.94 58.02 -12.88
CA ARG A 376 -72.04 59.45 -13.22
C ARG A 376 -72.15 59.71 -14.73
N ILE A 377 -71.52 58.87 -15.55
CA ILE A 377 -71.66 58.90 -17.01
C ILE A 377 -73.08 58.46 -17.40
N GLU A 378 -73.61 57.39 -16.79
CA GLU A 378 -75.00 56.95 -17.01
C GLU A 378 -76.00 58.05 -16.62
N ALA A 379 -75.78 58.74 -15.50
CA ALA A 379 -76.60 59.88 -15.09
C ALA A 379 -76.49 61.12 -16.01
N LEU A 380 -75.47 61.20 -16.86
CA LEU A 380 -75.30 62.26 -17.86
C LEU A 380 -75.82 61.87 -19.25
N HIS A 381 -76.05 60.57 -19.49
CA HIS A 381 -76.57 60.03 -20.76
C HIS A 381 -78.09 59.75 -20.73
N SER A 382 -78.72 59.80 -19.55
CA SER A 382 -80.16 59.87 -19.35
C SER A 382 -80.61 61.31 -19.12
#